data_AF-A0A1Y5GVW3-F1
#
_entry.id   AF-A0A1Y5GVW3-F1
#
_cell.length_a   1.000
_cell.length_b   1.000
_cell.length_c   1.000
_cell.angle_alpha   90.00
_cell.angle_beta   90.00
_cell.angle_gamma   90.00
#
_symmetry.space_group_name_H-M   'P 1'
#
loop_
_entity.id
_entity.type
_entity.pdbx_description
1 polymer ?
#
loop_
_entity_poly.entity_id
_entity_poly.type
_entity_poly.pdbx_seq_one_letter_code
_entity_poly.pdbx_strand_id
1 'polypeptide(L)'
;MKPLEELEAFKVIMVDGEDITQALGKNIHTLSLAAVVDEELEPIPFQIDEYNEGGAIYFDGWDVPLLGAAEIFDPQDKLLFLYKDAGSRKTKAQRFDGKPVAELSVQGKDGVVRYVYLMESSRLRSDEQYVRYSSEEALVETDFYSLSYNLDNHINWKDLSISGYEGDDNPIDGLKFRMKTGVVGNLTTINLNNEHIIAQPAGERIGPIRATTQMDVTVWMFGLPMMQISMQVHHYPKSVIYDARIMMPETRRSMMQDSSVGISIDANNLLGATVRTASGPLEAGLVDGSIDEIEKNMVDAGVTEKAGRWIWISTKRNLDILTFFDYLGGTNEPLSLVYADDQDVVDLPERFPGQLPNVGYSIDNFPESGFFGFVFSFFFSNGYDGDPRLFTQQLRVLPDVVVNQI
;
A
#
# COMPACT_ATOMS: atom_id res chain seq x y z
N MET A 1 -15.11 12.01 24.01
CA MET A 1 -14.75 12.67 22.72
C MET A 1 -15.65 12.10 21.63
N LYS A 2 -16.00 12.84 20.56
CA LYS A 2 -16.77 12.25 19.44
C LYS A 2 -15.91 11.16 18.77
N PRO A 3 -16.43 9.94 18.55
CA PRO A 3 -15.73 8.93 17.75
C PRO A 3 -15.39 9.45 16.36
N LEU A 4 -14.24 9.03 15.84
CA LEU A 4 -13.88 9.26 14.45
C LEU A 4 -14.78 8.44 13.53
N GLU A 5 -15.09 8.98 12.36
CA GLU A 5 -15.68 8.20 11.27
C GLU A 5 -14.68 7.10 10.85
N GLU A 6 -15.18 5.97 10.37
CA GLU A 6 -14.38 4.77 10.13
C GLU A 6 -13.17 5.00 9.22
N LEU A 7 -13.33 5.80 8.15
CA LEU A 7 -12.24 6.15 7.25
C LEU A 7 -11.12 6.92 7.96
N GLU A 8 -11.46 7.87 8.83
CA GLU A 8 -10.49 8.67 9.57
C GLU A 8 -9.83 7.86 10.69
N ALA A 9 -10.59 6.97 11.35
CA ALA A 9 -10.14 6.16 12.47
C ALA A 9 -8.89 5.33 12.14
N PHE A 10 -8.84 4.72 10.96
CA PHE A 10 -7.76 3.84 10.53
C PHE A 10 -6.69 4.52 9.68
N LYS A 11 -6.66 5.85 9.62
CA LYS A 11 -5.54 6.56 9.02
C LYS A 11 -4.30 6.36 9.89
N VAL A 12 -3.22 5.96 9.24
CA VAL A 12 -1.90 5.88 9.85
C VAL A 12 -1.32 7.27 9.89
N ILE A 13 -1.06 7.76 11.09
CA ILE A 13 -0.30 8.98 11.30
C ILE A 13 1.17 8.61 11.25
N MET A 14 1.92 9.28 10.38
CA MET A 14 3.36 9.14 10.24
C MET A 14 4.00 10.47 10.59
N VAL A 15 4.96 10.44 11.51
CA VAL A 15 5.69 11.64 11.95
C VAL A 15 7.18 11.39 11.73
N ASP A 16 7.81 12.30 11.01
CA ASP A 16 9.24 12.22 10.71
C ASP A 16 10.06 12.47 11.98
N GLY A 17 11.14 11.71 12.15
CA GLY A 17 12.00 11.80 13.33
C GLY A 17 12.62 13.18 13.50
N GLU A 18 12.88 13.88 12.39
CA GLU A 18 13.38 15.27 12.38
C GLU A 18 12.44 16.25 13.09
N ASP A 19 11.13 15.99 13.07
CA ASP A 19 10.13 16.83 13.76
C ASP A 19 10.10 16.54 15.28
N ILE A 20 10.57 15.36 15.70
CA ILE A 20 10.61 14.93 17.11
C ILE A 20 12.02 15.10 17.69
N THR A 21 12.55 16.32 17.59
CA THR A 21 13.92 16.67 18.03
C THR A 21 14.29 16.22 19.45
N GLN A 22 13.33 16.13 20.38
CA GLN A 22 13.55 15.71 21.77
C GLN A 22 13.81 14.20 21.90
N ALA A 23 13.44 13.42 20.88
CA ALA A 23 13.62 11.97 20.84
C ALA A 23 14.92 11.54 20.15
N LEU A 24 15.55 12.43 19.37
CA LEU A 24 16.76 12.11 18.61
C LEU A 24 17.88 11.57 19.50
N GLY A 25 18.52 10.49 19.04
CA GLY A 25 19.60 9.81 19.75
C GLY A 25 19.16 8.90 20.91
N LYS A 26 17.85 8.77 21.17
CA LYS A 26 17.33 7.81 22.15
C LYS A 26 17.24 6.43 21.52
N ASN A 27 17.45 5.38 22.33
CA ASN A 27 17.20 4.02 21.87
C ASN A 27 15.69 3.79 21.68
N ILE A 28 15.28 3.28 20.52
CA ILE A 28 13.87 3.13 20.13
C ILE A 28 13.09 2.21 21.09
N HIS A 29 13.73 1.20 21.69
CA HIS A 29 13.09 0.28 22.62
C HIS A 29 12.69 0.93 23.95
N THR A 30 13.32 2.06 24.29
CA THR A 30 12.95 2.84 25.47
C THR A 30 11.71 3.71 25.22
N LEU A 31 11.35 3.94 23.97
CA LEU A 31 10.22 4.79 23.59
C LEU A 31 8.88 4.03 23.62
N SER A 32 7.81 4.79 23.81
CA SER A 32 6.42 4.31 23.76
C SER A 32 5.45 5.45 23.52
N LEU A 33 4.24 5.14 23.06
CA LEU A 33 3.16 6.10 22.97
C LEU A 33 2.09 5.85 24.03
N ALA A 34 1.47 6.94 24.47
CA ALA A 34 0.30 6.92 25.31
C ALA A 34 -0.70 8.00 24.89
N ALA A 35 -1.98 7.78 25.18
CA ALA A 35 -3.04 8.74 24.94
C ALA A 35 -4.01 8.78 26.12
N VAL A 36 -4.79 9.85 26.23
CA VAL A 36 -5.83 9.93 27.28
C VAL A 36 -7.12 9.31 26.78
N VAL A 37 -7.43 8.12 27.30
CA VAL A 37 -8.63 7.32 27.05
C VAL A 37 -9.37 7.19 28.38
N ASP A 38 -10.68 7.45 28.39
CA ASP A 38 -11.53 7.37 29.59
C ASP A 38 -10.94 8.02 30.87
N GLU A 39 -10.37 9.23 30.67
CA GLU A 39 -9.72 10.06 31.70
C GLU A 39 -8.39 9.50 32.26
N GLU A 40 -7.93 8.35 31.82
CA GLU A 40 -6.64 7.76 32.18
C GLU A 40 -5.62 7.89 31.04
N LEU A 41 -4.33 7.85 31.37
CA LEU A 41 -3.27 7.84 30.36
C LEU A 41 -2.89 6.39 30.09
N GLU A 42 -3.30 5.87 28.94
CA GLU A 42 -3.15 4.47 28.55
C GLU A 42 -2.10 4.32 27.45
N PRO A 43 -1.32 3.22 27.45
CA PRO A 43 -0.39 2.95 26.36
C PRO A 43 -1.18 2.63 25.07
N ILE A 44 -0.71 3.16 23.94
CA ILE A 44 -1.33 2.89 22.64
C ILE A 44 -0.37 2.13 21.72
N PRO A 45 -0.88 1.40 20.71
CA PRO A 45 -0.06 0.79 19.68
C PRO A 45 0.74 1.84 18.92
N PHE A 46 1.99 1.52 18.64
CA PHE A 46 2.86 2.36 17.84
C PHE A 46 3.96 1.52 17.19
N GLN A 47 4.61 2.10 16.21
CA GLN A 47 5.75 1.49 15.53
C GLN A 47 6.75 2.58 15.17
N ILE A 48 8.04 2.25 15.23
CA ILE A 48 9.11 3.11 14.71
C ILE A 48 9.76 2.33 13.58
N ASP A 49 9.75 2.91 12.40
CA ASP A 49 10.39 2.34 11.23
C ASP A 49 11.66 3.12 10.92
N GLU A 50 12.79 2.40 10.88
CA GLU A 50 14.08 2.92 10.45
C GLU A 50 14.17 2.87 8.94
N TYR A 51 14.73 3.91 8.32
CA TYR A 51 14.80 4.03 6.87
C TYR A 51 16.24 3.90 6.34
N ASN A 52 16.37 3.31 5.16
CA ASN A 52 17.65 3.19 4.45
C ASN A 52 17.90 4.37 3.51
N GLU A 53 19.11 4.47 2.95
CA GLU A 53 19.49 5.53 2.02
C GLU A 53 18.63 5.57 0.73
N GLY A 54 17.95 4.47 0.40
CA GLY A 54 17.02 4.34 -0.73
C GLY A 54 15.59 4.79 -0.42
N GLY A 55 15.33 5.32 0.78
CA GLY A 55 14.01 5.78 1.20
C GLY A 55 13.01 4.64 1.42
N ALA A 56 13.48 3.44 1.75
CA ALA A 56 12.67 2.28 2.12
C ALA A 56 12.90 1.93 3.60
N ILE A 57 12.05 1.07 4.18
CA ILE A 57 12.32 0.55 5.53
C ILE A 57 13.61 -0.27 5.48
N TYR A 58 14.51 -0.07 6.44
CA TYR A 58 15.77 -0.78 6.54
C TYR A 58 15.57 -2.25 6.93
N PHE A 59 16.36 -3.15 6.35
CA PHE A 59 16.43 -4.56 6.74
C PHE A 59 17.89 -4.94 6.93
N ASP A 60 18.21 -5.61 8.03
CA ASP A 60 19.58 -6.06 8.28
C ASP A 60 20.00 -7.09 7.24
N GLY A 61 21.26 -6.99 6.78
CA GLY A 61 21.79 -7.84 5.70
C GLY A 61 21.35 -7.45 4.28
N TRP A 62 20.63 -6.34 4.09
CA TRP A 62 20.26 -5.84 2.77
C TRP A 62 21.32 -4.89 2.18
N ASP A 63 21.43 -4.83 0.85
CA ASP A 63 22.48 -4.10 0.13
C ASP A 63 22.42 -2.57 0.32
N VAL A 64 21.28 -2.03 0.74
CA VAL A 64 21.08 -0.58 0.93
C VAL A 64 21.35 -0.22 2.39
N PRO A 65 22.38 0.61 2.68
CA PRO A 65 22.75 0.95 4.05
C PRO A 65 21.61 1.63 4.82
N LEU A 66 21.55 1.36 6.13
CA LEU A 66 20.75 2.14 7.07
C LEU A 66 21.16 3.62 7.02
N LEU A 67 20.17 4.50 7.07
CA LEU A 67 20.40 5.93 7.21
C LEU A 67 20.26 6.28 8.69
N GLY A 68 21.40 6.48 9.37
CA GLY A 68 21.45 6.69 10.82
C GLY A 68 22.21 5.58 11.54
N ALA A 69 21.76 5.24 12.74
CA ALA A 69 22.31 4.22 13.61
C ALA A 69 21.23 3.24 14.07
N ALA A 70 21.53 1.93 13.96
CA ALA A 70 20.55 0.90 14.28
C ALA A 70 20.06 1.02 15.73
N GLU A 71 18.75 0.86 15.90
CA GLU A 71 18.01 0.94 17.16
C GLU A 71 18.05 2.31 17.85
N ILE A 72 18.52 3.34 17.15
CA ILE A 72 18.56 4.73 17.63
C ILE A 72 17.56 5.55 16.84
N PHE A 73 16.79 6.38 17.54
CA PHE A 73 15.81 7.25 16.90
C PHE A 73 16.54 8.38 16.16
N ASP A 74 16.51 8.33 14.84
CA ASP A 74 17.20 9.22 13.92
C ASP A 74 16.24 10.15 13.16
N PRO A 75 16.75 11.23 12.53
CA PRO A 75 15.87 12.19 11.85
C PRO A 75 15.06 11.60 10.69
N GLN A 76 15.51 10.50 10.10
CA GLN A 76 14.89 9.85 8.93
C GLN A 76 13.91 8.74 9.32
N ASP A 77 13.90 8.33 10.59
CA ASP A 77 12.96 7.36 11.11
C ASP A 77 11.55 7.92 11.08
N LYS A 78 10.56 7.03 11.06
CA LYS A 78 9.15 7.41 11.13
C LYS A 78 8.51 6.79 12.35
N LEU A 79 7.82 7.62 13.14
CA LEU A 79 6.92 7.18 14.19
C LEU A 79 5.51 6.99 13.60
N LEU A 80 4.93 5.82 13.80
CA LEU A 80 3.62 5.42 13.28
C LEU A 80 2.64 5.12 14.42
N PHE A 81 1.38 5.54 14.26
CA PHE A 81 0.24 5.14 15.09
C PHE A 81 -1.08 5.34 14.33
N LEU A 82 -2.19 4.75 14.80
CA LEU A 82 -3.51 4.99 14.18
C LEU A 82 -4.20 6.22 14.77
N TYR A 83 -4.91 6.98 13.94
CA TYR A 83 -5.56 8.21 14.38
C TYR A 83 -6.63 7.97 15.46
N LYS A 84 -7.34 6.83 15.41
CA LYS A 84 -8.31 6.44 16.44
C LYS A 84 -7.72 6.29 17.84
N ASP A 85 -6.41 6.07 17.95
CA ASP A 85 -5.75 5.88 19.24
C ASP A 85 -5.34 7.22 19.88
N ALA A 86 -5.55 8.34 19.17
CA ALA A 86 -5.32 9.66 19.73
C ALA A 86 -6.45 10.07 20.70
N GLY A 87 -6.07 10.64 21.84
CA GLY A 87 -6.98 10.90 22.95
C GLY A 87 -7.26 12.38 23.20
N SER A 88 -7.90 12.64 24.33
CA SER A 88 -8.07 14.02 24.83
C SER A 88 -6.75 14.61 25.32
N ARG A 89 -6.69 15.94 25.45
CA ARG A 89 -5.50 16.58 26.03
C ARG A 89 -5.38 16.20 27.49
N LYS A 90 -4.18 15.80 27.88
CA LYS A 90 -3.83 15.53 29.27
C LYS A 90 -4.04 16.75 30.16
N THR A 91 -4.49 16.48 31.39
CA THR A 91 -4.53 17.45 32.50
C THR A 91 -3.51 17.08 33.57
N LYS A 92 -3.46 17.86 34.65
CA LYS A 92 -2.62 17.57 35.83
C LYS A 92 -3.06 16.32 36.61
N ALA A 93 -4.28 15.83 36.40
CA ALA A 93 -4.82 14.68 37.12
C ALA A 93 -4.19 13.35 36.66
N GLN A 94 -4.00 13.19 35.35
CA GLN A 94 -3.35 12.00 34.81
C GLN A 94 -1.88 11.95 35.26
N ARG A 95 -1.32 10.76 35.46
CA ARG A 95 0.10 10.60 35.78
C ARG A 95 0.82 9.93 34.61
N PHE A 96 2.11 10.19 34.51
CA PHE A 96 2.97 9.50 33.56
C PHE A 96 3.64 8.31 34.25
N ASP A 97 3.72 7.19 33.56
CA ASP A 97 4.77 6.20 33.78
C ASP A 97 5.90 6.50 32.79
N GLY A 98 7.15 6.60 33.27
CA GLY A 98 8.26 7.11 32.47
C GLY A 98 8.31 8.63 32.34
N LYS A 99 9.14 9.12 31.41
CA LYS A 99 9.40 10.54 31.15
C LYS A 99 8.72 10.98 29.84
N PRO A 100 7.87 12.01 29.83
CA PRO A 100 7.34 12.55 28.59
C PRO A 100 8.45 13.21 27.76
N VAL A 101 8.46 12.94 26.46
CA VAL A 101 9.45 13.44 25.49
C VAL A 101 8.83 14.48 24.55
N ALA A 102 7.61 14.22 24.05
CA ALA A 102 6.89 15.12 23.15
C ALA A 102 5.37 14.94 23.24
N GLU A 103 4.61 16.00 22.96
CA GLU A 103 3.15 15.99 22.78
C GLU A 103 2.82 16.19 21.30
N LEU A 104 2.21 15.19 20.69
CA LEU A 104 1.75 15.21 19.30
C LEU A 104 0.29 15.68 19.29
N SER A 105 0.05 16.85 18.71
CA SER A 105 -1.32 17.36 18.46
C SER A 105 -1.73 16.95 17.04
N VAL A 106 -2.84 16.23 16.91
CA VAL A 106 -3.35 15.70 15.64
C VAL A 106 -4.73 16.28 15.36
N GLN A 107 -4.86 17.08 14.30
CA GLN A 107 -6.11 17.72 13.91
C GLN A 107 -6.61 17.19 12.57
N GLY A 108 -7.76 16.52 12.61
CA GLY A 108 -8.44 16.04 11.41
C GLY A 108 -9.39 17.09 10.83
N LYS A 109 -10.15 16.68 9.81
CA LYS A 109 -11.13 17.55 9.13
C LYS A 109 -12.32 17.94 10.01
N ASP A 110 -12.57 17.21 11.10
CA ASP A 110 -13.59 17.57 12.09
C ASP A 110 -13.19 18.80 12.94
N GLY A 111 -11.96 19.28 12.79
CA GLY A 111 -11.41 20.42 13.54
C GLY A 111 -11.09 20.09 14.99
N VAL A 112 -11.31 18.85 15.44
CA VAL A 112 -11.05 18.42 16.82
C VAL A 112 -9.59 18.00 16.93
N VAL A 113 -8.87 18.67 17.83
CA VAL A 113 -7.48 18.33 18.14
C VAL A 113 -7.46 17.16 19.13
N ARG A 114 -6.75 16.11 18.75
CA ARG A 114 -6.49 14.92 19.56
C ARG A 114 -5.00 14.85 19.90
N TYR A 115 -4.66 14.16 20.98
CA TYR A 115 -3.32 14.21 21.56
C TYR A 115 -2.74 12.82 21.76
N VAL A 116 -1.46 12.68 21.45
CA VAL A 116 -0.63 11.51 21.72
C VAL A 116 0.65 11.97 22.41
N TYR A 117 1.15 11.17 23.34
CA TYR A 117 2.31 11.48 24.15
C TYR A 117 3.42 10.47 23.88
N LEU A 118 4.57 10.95 23.40
CA LEU A 118 5.77 10.13 23.31
C LEU A 118 6.44 10.08 24.69
N MET A 119 6.69 8.86 25.15
CA MET A 119 7.17 8.55 26.50
C MET A 119 8.48 7.77 26.41
N GLU A 120 9.45 8.13 27.23
CA GLU A 120 10.72 7.42 27.41
C GLU A 120 10.69 6.63 28.72
N SER A 121 11.16 5.38 28.67
CA SER A 121 11.28 4.47 29.82
C SER A 121 9.97 4.24 30.58
N SER A 122 8.82 4.38 29.91
CA SER A 122 7.56 3.83 30.42
C SER A 122 7.66 2.30 30.47
N ARG A 123 7.12 1.69 31.50
CA ARG A 123 6.92 0.24 31.64
C ARG A 123 5.61 -0.21 31.02
N LEU A 124 4.68 0.73 30.79
CA LEU A 124 3.42 0.46 30.11
C LEU A 124 3.66 0.36 28.59
N ARG A 125 3.10 -0.68 27.99
CA ARG A 125 3.12 -0.97 26.55
C ARG A 125 1.75 -1.54 26.17
N SER A 126 1.26 -1.20 24.98
CA SER A 126 0.05 -1.80 24.43
C SER A 126 0.38 -3.16 23.84
N ASP A 127 -0.50 -4.13 24.04
CA ASP A 127 -0.46 -5.47 23.45
C ASP A 127 -1.35 -5.58 22.19
N GLU A 128 -2.10 -4.54 21.87
CA GLU A 128 -2.98 -4.47 20.71
C GLU A 128 -2.16 -4.48 19.40
N GLN A 129 -2.62 -5.29 18.44
CA GLN A 129 -2.01 -5.45 17.12
C GLN A 129 -3.09 -5.38 16.04
N TYR A 130 -2.98 -4.42 15.12
CA TYR A 130 -3.95 -4.26 14.03
C TYR A 130 -3.60 -5.08 12.79
N VAL A 131 -2.35 -5.53 12.70
CA VAL A 131 -1.84 -6.38 11.62
C VAL A 131 -1.02 -7.49 12.25
N ARG A 132 -1.32 -8.72 11.83
CA ARG A 132 -0.66 -9.95 12.26
C ARG A 132 -0.09 -10.62 11.01
N TYR A 133 1.15 -11.09 11.09
CA TYR A 133 1.85 -11.71 9.96
C TYR A 133 2.49 -13.03 10.42
N SER A 134 2.29 -14.08 9.63
CA SER A 134 2.92 -15.40 9.79
C SER A 134 3.75 -15.72 8.56
N SER A 135 5.07 -15.77 8.73
CA SER A 135 6.05 -16.07 7.68
C SER A 135 6.00 -17.53 7.26
N GLU A 136 5.76 -18.43 8.22
CA GLU A 136 5.64 -19.87 7.98
C GLU A 136 4.44 -20.20 7.08
N GLU A 137 3.34 -19.46 7.25
CA GLU A 137 2.11 -19.66 6.48
C GLU A 137 2.00 -18.69 5.29
N ALA A 138 2.89 -17.70 5.20
CA ALA A 138 2.77 -16.52 4.35
C ALA A 138 1.37 -15.92 4.39
N LEU A 139 0.91 -15.65 5.62
CA LEU A 139 -0.44 -15.21 5.95
C LEU A 139 -0.41 -13.87 6.67
N VAL A 140 -1.27 -12.96 6.23
CA VAL A 140 -1.53 -11.69 6.90
C VAL A 140 -2.96 -11.64 7.35
N GLU A 141 -3.19 -11.21 8.59
CA GLU A 141 -4.52 -11.03 9.15
C GLU A 141 -4.66 -9.65 9.79
N THR A 142 -5.76 -9.00 9.47
CA THR A 142 -6.25 -7.78 10.11
C THR A 142 -7.69 -8.01 10.54
N ASP A 143 -8.32 -7.02 11.17
CA ASP A 143 -9.75 -7.11 11.48
C ASP A 143 -10.65 -6.91 10.24
N PHE A 144 -10.06 -6.51 9.10
CA PHE A 144 -10.76 -6.20 7.86
C PHE A 144 -10.48 -7.18 6.73
N TYR A 145 -9.30 -7.82 6.70
CA TYR A 145 -9.00 -8.82 5.69
C TYR A 145 -8.00 -9.87 6.18
N SER A 146 -7.99 -10.99 5.48
CA SER A 146 -6.96 -12.01 5.55
C SER A 146 -6.42 -12.25 4.14
N LEU A 147 -5.10 -12.24 3.98
CA LEU A 147 -4.42 -12.45 2.69
C LEU A 147 -3.32 -13.48 2.85
N SER A 148 -3.43 -14.58 2.10
CA SER A 148 -2.42 -15.64 2.05
C SER A 148 -1.70 -15.67 0.71
N TYR A 149 -0.41 -15.98 0.76
CA TYR A 149 0.47 -16.00 -0.40
C TYR A 149 0.96 -17.41 -0.73
N ASN A 150 1.39 -17.58 -1.98
CA ASN A 150 2.22 -18.71 -2.33
C ASN A 150 3.63 -18.51 -1.75
N LEU A 151 4.02 -19.37 -0.80
CA LEU A 151 5.33 -19.35 -0.13
C LEU A 151 6.52 -19.35 -1.09
N ASP A 152 6.41 -20.05 -2.23
CA ASP A 152 7.47 -20.14 -3.22
C ASP A 152 7.51 -18.90 -4.13
N ASN A 153 6.41 -18.14 -4.21
CA ASN A 153 6.28 -16.97 -5.06
C ASN A 153 5.16 -16.03 -4.60
N HIS A 154 5.47 -15.04 -3.76
CA HIS A 154 4.49 -14.16 -3.12
C HIS A 154 3.78 -13.19 -4.09
N ILE A 155 4.19 -13.11 -5.36
CA ILE A 155 3.41 -12.37 -6.36
C ILE A 155 2.05 -13.03 -6.59
N ASN A 156 1.95 -14.34 -6.33
CA ASN A 156 0.72 -15.11 -6.50
C ASN A 156 -0.01 -15.23 -5.16
N TRP A 157 -1.22 -14.68 -5.11
CA TRP A 157 -2.10 -14.81 -3.96
C TRP A 157 -2.72 -16.20 -3.95
N LYS A 158 -2.80 -16.80 -2.76
CA LYS A 158 -3.50 -18.07 -2.54
C LYS A 158 -4.94 -17.86 -2.17
N ASP A 159 -5.22 -16.86 -1.35
CA ASP A 159 -6.57 -16.51 -0.92
C ASP A 159 -6.63 -15.10 -0.33
N LEU A 160 -7.79 -14.46 -0.50
CA LEU A 160 -8.14 -13.17 0.09
C LEU A 160 -9.55 -13.28 0.67
N SER A 161 -9.68 -13.00 1.96
CA SER A 161 -10.97 -12.86 2.62
C SER A 161 -11.15 -11.42 3.09
N ILE A 162 -12.31 -10.84 2.84
CA ILE A 162 -12.65 -9.48 3.29
C ILE A 162 -13.80 -9.56 4.30
N SER A 163 -13.59 -8.98 5.47
CA SER A 163 -14.59 -8.88 6.53
C SER A 163 -15.77 -8.03 6.07
N GLY A 164 -16.98 -8.58 6.17
CA GLY A 164 -18.22 -7.89 5.82
C GLY A 164 -18.59 -7.92 4.33
N TYR A 165 -17.76 -8.50 3.45
CA TYR A 165 -18.16 -8.73 2.05
C TYR A 165 -19.36 -9.69 1.96
N GLU A 166 -20.36 -9.33 1.17
CA GLU A 166 -21.65 -10.05 1.06
C GLU A 166 -21.75 -10.94 -0.19
N GLY A 167 -20.61 -11.34 -0.78
CA GLY A 167 -20.57 -12.34 -1.85
C GLY A 167 -20.18 -13.73 -1.34
N ASP A 168 -20.54 -14.76 -2.11
CA ASP A 168 -20.34 -16.16 -1.73
C ASP A 168 -18.90 -16.66 -1.96
N ASP A 169 -18.19 -16.07 -2.92
CA ASP A 169 -16.85 -16.46 -3.34
C ASP A 169 -15.79 -15.41 -2.95
N ASN A 170 -14.50 -15.75 -3.04
CA ASN A 170 -13.42 -14.78 -2.91
C ASN A 170 -13.60 -13.68 -3.97
N PRO A 171 -13.64 -12.38 -3.61
CA PRO A 171 -13.89 -11.29 -4.56
C PRO A 171 -12.74 -11.04 -5.55
N ILE A 172 -11.52 -11.47 -5.24
CA ILE A 172 -10.30 -11.19 -6.02
C ILE A 172 -9.57 -12.48 -6.33
N ASP A 173 -9.32 -12.73 -7.62
CA ASP A 173 -8.47 -13.85 -8.01
C ASP A 173 -7.00 -13.55 -7.69
N GLY A 174 -6.49 -12.37 -8.03
CA GLY A 174 -5.16 -11.97 -7.61
C GLY A 174 -4.58 -10.80 -8.39
N LEU A 175 -3.26 -10.66 -8.27
CA LEU A 175 -2.49 -9.66 -9.02
C LEU A 175 -1.98 -10.24 -10.32
N LYS A 176 -2.22 -9.53 -11.42
CA LYS A 176 -1.67 -9.85 -12.74
C LYS A 176 -0.55 -8.89 -13.09
N PHE A 177 0.59 -9.47 -13.46
CA PHE A 177 1.68 -8.76 -14.11
C PHE A 177 1.69 -9.14 -15.59
N ARG A 178 1.72 -8.16 -16.49
CA ARG A 178 1.82 -8.40 -17.93
C ARG A 178 2.86 -7.46 -18.51
N MET A 179 3.95 -8.01 -19.02
CA MET A 179 4.98 -7.21 -19.68
C MET A 179 5.06 -7.58 -21.15
N LYS A 180 5.10 -6.56 -22.01
CA LYS A 180 5.34 -6.71 -23.44
C LYS A 180 6.58 -5.89 -23.80
N THR A 181 7.48 -6.44 -24.62
CA THR A 181 8.63 -5.68 -25.11
C THR A 181 9.11 -6.21 -26.45
N GLY A 182 9.49 -5.33 -27.36
CA GLY A 182 10.35 -5.65 -28.50
C GLY A 182 11.81 -5.79 -28.06
N VAL A 183 12.62 -6.47 -28.86
CA VAL A 183 14.07 -6.61 -28.64
C VAL A 183 14.84 -6.07 -29.85
N VAL A 184 15.80 -5.17 -29.58
CA VAL A 184 16.66 -4.59 -30.63
C VAL A 184 17.27 -5.67 -31.52
N GLY A 185 17.06 -5.55 -32.84
CA GLY A 185 17.64 -6.47 -33.84
C GLY A 185 16.79 -7.71 -34.16
N ASN A 186 15.74 -8.00 -33.37
CA ASN A 186 14.77 -9.06 -33.65
C ASN A 186 13.38 -8.45 -33.92
N LEU A 187 12.71 -8.89 -34.98
CA LEU A 187 11.30 -8.53 -35.28
C LEU A 187 10.30 -9.25 -34.35
N THR A 188 10.70 -9.62 -33.14
CA THR A 188 9.90 -10.46 -32.24
C THR A 188 9.55 -9.72 -30.97
N THR A 189 8.26 -9.69 -30.66
CA THR A 189 7.74 -9.21 -29.38
C THR A 189 7.73 -10.33 -28.35
N ILE A 190 8.17 -10.02 -27.15
CA ILE A 190 8.17 -10.92 -25.99
C ILE A 190 7.02 -10.51 -25.08
N ASN A 191 6.29 -11.50 -24.59
CA ASN A 191 5.25 -11.32 -23.58
C ASN A 191 5.65 -12.13 -22.35
N LEU A 192 5.68 -11.49 -21.19
CA LEU A 192 5.94 -12.09 -19.89
C LEU A 192 4.71 -11.88 -19.00
N ASN A 193 4.48 -12.85 -18.12
CA ASN A 193 3.40 -12.86 -17.13
C ASN A 193 3.95 -13.29 -15.76
N ASN A 194 3.07 -13.55 -14.79
CA ASN A 194 3.45 -13.99 -13.44
C ASN A 194 4.36 -15.23 -13.41
N GLU A 195 4.28 -16.15 -14.39
CA GLU A 195 5.15 -17.34 -14.44
C GLU A 195 6.62 -17.00 -14.68
N HIS A 196 6.88 -15.80 -15.20
CA HIS A 196 8.23 -15.30 -15.48
C HIS A 196 8.79 -14.48 -14.32
N ILE A 197 8.05 -14.36 -13.22
CA ILE A 197 8.43 -13.60 -12.03
C ILE A 197 8.61 -14.56 -10.87
N ILE A 198 9.72 -14.44 -10.17
CA ILE A 198 9.94 -15.09 -8.88
C ILE A 198 10.06 -13.98 -7.83
N ALA A 199 9.13 -13.93 -6.89
CA ALA A 199 9.11 -13.00 -5.77
C ALA A 199 9.26 -13.77 -4.46
N GLN A 200 10.45 -13.72 -3.86
CA GLN A 200 10.77 -14.44 -2.62
C GLN A 200 10.94 -13.45 -1.45
N PRO A 201 10.38 -13.75 -0.26
CA PRO A 201 10.60 -12.91 0.90
C PRO A 201 12.06 -13.02 1.35
N ALA A 202 12.73 -11.89 1.49
CA ALA A 202 14.11 -11.78 1.96
C ALA A 202 14.19 -11.34 3.43
N GLY A 203 13.16 -10.66 3.94
CA GLY A 203 13.08 -10.25 5.33
C GLY A 203 11.72 -9.68 5.67
N GLU A 204 11.41 -9.62 6.96
CA GLU A 204 10.12 -9.13 7.47
C GLU A 204 10.30 -8.28 8.73
N ARG A 205 9.48 -7.23 8.82
CA ARG A 205 9.34 -6.38 9.99
C ARG A 205 7.87 -6.36 10.37
N ILE A 206 7.56 -7.00 11.49
CA ILE A 206 6.20 -7.16 11.98
C ILE A 206 6.01 -6.18 13.13
N GLY A 207 5.10 -5.22 12.95
CA GLY A 207 4.73 -4.26 13.98
C GLY A 207 3.21 -4.13 14.12
N PRO A 208 2.73 -3.49 15.20
CA PRO A 208 1.30 -3.45 15.50
C PRO A 208 0.50 -2.55 14.56
N ILE A 209 1.15 -1.62 13.85
CA ILE A 209 0.50 -0.71 12.88
C ILE A 209 0.58 -1.27 11.47
N ARG A 210 1.73 -1.83 11.08
CA ARG A 210 1.93 -2.48 9.79
C ARG A 210 2.91 -3.64 9.87
N ALA A 211 2.67 -4.64 9.03
CA ALA A 211 3.69 -5.62 8.67
C ALA A 211 4.33 -5.21 7.33
N THR A 212 5.66 -5.29 7.24
CA THR A 212 6.37 -5.04 5.98
C THR A 212 7.22 -6.25 5.63
N THR A 213 7.06 -6.75 4.40
CA THR A 213 7.91 -7.79 3.84
C THR A 213 8.82 -7.20 2.77
N GLN A 214 10.13 -7.39 2.92
CA GLN A 214 11.09 -7.13 1.86
C GLN A 214 11.10 -8.32 0.91
N MET A 215 10.88 -8.05 -0.37
CA MET A 215 10.78 -9.03 -1.44
C MET A 215 11.93 -8.85 -2.43
N ASP A 216 12.49 -9.99 -2.82
CA ASP A 216 13.46 -10.12 -3.90
C ASP A 216 12.72 -10.63 -5.12
N VAL A 217 12.51 -9.74 -6.07
CA VAL A 217 11.73 -10.03 -7.25
C VAL A 217 12.65 -10.06 -8.46
N THR A 218 12.71 -11.20 -9.13
CA THR A 218 13.47 -11.38 -10.36
C THR A 218 12.54 -11.67 -11.52
N VAL A 219 12.66 -10.89 -12.59
CA VAL A 219 11.95 -11.12 -13.86
C VAL A 219 12.87 -11.84 -14.83
N TRP A 220 12.47 -13.03 -15.24
CA TRP A 220 13.22 -13.92 -16.13
C TRP A 220 12.74 -13.81 -17.57
N MET A 221 13.69 -13.74 -18.50
CA MET A 221 13.42 -13.75 -19.94
C MET A 221 14.47 -14.62 -20.63
N PHE A 222 14.03 -15.64 -21.37
CA PHE A 222 14.90 -16.65 -22.00
C PHE A 222 15.93 -17.29 -21.04
N GLY A 223 15.55 -17.50 -19.78
CA GLY A 223 16.44 -18.04 -18.76
C GLY A 223 17.52 -17.08 -18.26
N LEU A 224 17.41 -15.78 -18.57
CA LEU A 224 18.29 -14.72 -18.06
C LEU A 224 17.50 -13.83 -17.08
N PRO A 225 18.08 -13.45 -15.91
CA PRO A 225 17.43 -12.56 -14.95
C PRO A 225 17.56 -11.13 -15.46
N MET A 226 16.54 -10.62 -16.15
CA MET A 226 16.63 -9.36 -16.89
C MET A 226 16.43 -8.14 -16.00
N MET A 227 15.50 -8.23 -15.06
CA MET A 227 15.20 -7.16 -14.10
C MET A 227 15.24 -7.72 -12.69
N GLN A 228 15.86 -6.95 -11.80
CA GLN A 228 15.79 -7.17 -10.35
C GLN A 228 14.98 -6.02 -9.76
N ILE A 229 14.02 -6.36 -8.92
CA ILE A 229 13.13 -5.41 -8.28
C ILE A 229 13.24 -5.67 -6.78
N SER A 230 13.66 -4.63 -6.05
CA SER A 230 13.56 -4.60 -4.59
C SER A 230 12.18 -4.06 -4.27
N MET A 231 11.31 -4.90 -3.70
CA MET A 231 9.93 -4.54 -3.44
C MET A 231 9.61 -4.66 -1.97
N GLN A 232 8.97 -3.65 -1.39
CA GLN A 232 8.40 -3.74 -0.04
C GLN A 232 6.90 -3.88 -0.16
N VAL A 233 6.35 -4.91 0.49
CA VAL A 233 4.90 -5.08 0.62
C VAL A 233 4.53 -4.66 2.04
N HIS A 234 3.77 -3.57 2.15
CA HIS A 234 3.28 -3.05 3.42
C HIS A 234 1.81 -3.43 3.59
N HIS A 235 1.52 -4.15 4.66
CA HIS A 235 0.17 -4.49 5.07
C HIS A 235 -0.26 -3.58 6.21
N TYR A 236 -1.35 -2.86 5.98
CA TYR A 236 -2.04 -2.03 6.95
C TYR A 236 -3.43 -2.61 7.23
N PRO A 237 -4.16 -2.11 8.24
CA PRO A 237 -5.47 -2.65 8.61
C PRO A 237 -6.44 -2.73 7.44
N LYS A 238 -6.45 -1.72 6.56
CA LYS A 238 -7.37 -1.59 5.42
C LYS A 238 -6.70 -1.48 4.06
N SER A 239 -5.39 -1.65 3.98
CA SER A 239 -4.67 -1.50 2.72
C SER A 239 -3.46 -2.41 2.59
N VAL A 240 -3.11 -2.67 1.33
CA VAL A 240 -1.87 -3.33 0.95
C VAL A 240 -1.15 -2.41 -0.02
N ILE A 241 0.14 -2.18 0.20
CA ILE A 241 0.96 -1.27 -0.62
C ILE A 241 2.17 -2.02 -1.13
N TYR A 242 2.37 -2.02 -2.45
CA TYR A 242 3.53 -2.56 -3.13
C TYR A 242 4.42 -1.39 -3.54
N ASP A 243 5.53 -1.23 -2.85
CA ASP A 243 6.56 -0.22 -3.12
C ASP A 243 7.72 -0.88 -3.87
N ALA A 244 7.78 -0.68 -5.19
CA ALA A 244 8.72 -1.34 -6.08
C ALA A 244 9.84 -0.39 -6.52
N ARG A 245 11.09 -0.82 -6.32
CA ARG A 245 12.32 -0.15 -6.76
C ARG A 245 13.03 -1.02 -7.78
N ILE A 246 13.04 -0.58 -9.03
CA ILE A 246 13.51 -1.38 -10.17
C ILE A 246 14.97 -1.06 -10.46
N MET A 247 15.79 -2.10 -10.40
CA MET A 247 17.21 -2.05 -10.73
C MET A 247 17.43 -2.78 -12.05
N MET A 248 17.71 -1.99 -13.10
CA MET A 248 18.01 -2.51 -14.42
C MET A 248 19.25 -1.81 -14.99
N PRO A 249 20.30 -2.56 -15.36
CA PRO A 249 21.47 -2.02 -16.05
C PRO A 249 21.10 -1.32 -17.37
N GLU A 250 21.75 -0.21 -17.69
CA GLU A 250 21.53 0.57 -18.92
C GLU A 250 21.68 -0.28 -20.20
N THR A 251 22.63 -1.21 -20.20
CA THR A 251 22.83 -2.14 -21.32
C THR A 251 21.62 -3.03 -21.56
N ARG A 252 20.86 -3.40 -20.53
CA ARG A 252 19.63 -4.19 -20.68
C ARG A 252 18.44 -3.31 -21.05
N ARG A 253 18.37 -2.08 -20.52
CA ARG A 253 17.33 -1.10 -20.89
C ARG A 253 17.37 -0.79 -22.38
N SER A 254 18.56 -0.53 -22.92
CA SER A 254 18.72 -0.22 -24.35
C SER A 254 18.34 -1.37 -25.29
N MET A 255 18.23 -2.62 -24.79
CA MET A 255 17.75 -3.76 -25.58
C MET A 255 16.22 -3.83 -25.68
N MET A 256 15.50 -3.14 -24.80
CA MET A 256 14.04 -3.14 -24.74
C MET A 256 13.48 -1.99 -25.58
N GLN A 257 12.61 -2.30 -26.52
CA GLN A 257 11.92 -1.33 -27.38
C GLN A 257 10.42 -1.49 -27.22
N ASP A 258 9.67 -0.38 -27.30
CA ASP A 258 8.20 -0.37 -27.26
C ASP A 258 7.65 -1.25 -26.13
N SER A 259 8.15 -0.99 -24.91
CA SER A 259 7.87 -1.82 -23.75
C SER A 259 6.63 -1.35 -23.02
N SER A 260 5.89 -2.26 -22.42
CA SER A 260 4.82 -1.92 -21.49
C SER A 260 4.82 -2.89 -20.32
N VAL A 261 4.44 -2.39 -19.14
CA VAL A 261 4.29 -3.20 -17.92
C VAL A 261 2.95 -2.89 -17.28
N GLY A 262 2.02 -3.83 -17.42
CA GLY A 262 0.73 -3.88 -16.77
C GLY A 262 0.83 -4.50 -15.38
N ILE A 263 0.24 -3.84 -14.40
CA ILE A 263 -0.03 -4.37 -13.06
C ILE A 263 -1.51 -4.13 -12.79
N SER A 264 -2.25 -5.19 -12.55
CA SER A 264 -3.70 -5.14 -12.38
C SER A 264 -4.20 -6.11 -11.33
N ILE A 265 -5.40 -5.86 -10.84
CA ILE A 265 -6.17 -6.79 -10.02
C ILE A 265 -7.14 -7.49 -10.93
N ASP A 266 -7.16 -8.80 -10.87
CA ASP A 266 -8.19 -9.61 -11.47
C ASP A 266 -9.24 -9.99 -10.44
N ALA A 267 -10.48 -9.60 -10.67
CA ALA A 267 -11.59 -9.93 -9.81
C ALA A 267 -12.24 -11.25 -10.23
N ASN A 268 -12.78 -11.96 -9.24
CA ASN A 268 -13.44 -13.23 -9.47
C ASN A 268 -14.97 -13.02 -9.53
N ASN A 269 -15.51 -13.03 -10.75
CA ASN A 269 -16.95 -13.07 -11.03
C ASN A 269 -17.78 -11.98 -10.30
N LEU A 270 -17.30 -10.74 -10.30
CA LEU A 270 -18.02 -9.61 -9.71
C LEU A 270 -19.08 -9.02 -10.66
N LEU A 271 -19.91 -9.87 -11.27
CA LEU A 271 -21.01 -9.43 -12.12
C LEU A 271 -21.95 -8.47 -11.37
N GLY A 272 -22.26 -7.34 -12.03
CA GLY A 272 -23.04 -6.24 -11.48
C GLY A 272 -22.21 -5.23 -10.65
N ALA A 273 -20.91 -5.45 -10.49
CA ALA A 273 -20.01 -4.43 -9.96
C ALA A 273 -19.91 -3.24 -10.91
N THR A 274 -19.41 -2.12 -10.39
CA THR A 274 -19.22 -0.90 -11.18
C THR A 274 -17.80 -0.38 -11.05
N VAL A 275 -17.21 0.05 -12.16
CA VAL A 275 -15.84 0.61 -12.20
C VAL A 275 -15.89 2.09 -12.56
N ARG A 276 -15.10 2.90 -11.84
CA ARG A 276 -14.87 4.32 -12.15
C ARG A 276 -13.38 4.61 -12.10
N THR A 277 -12.91 5.50 -12.95
CA THR A 277 -11.52 5.98 -12.95
C THR A 277 -11.46 7.49 -12.83
N ALA A 278 -10.28 7.99 -12.48
CA ALA A 278 -10.02 9.42 -12.37
C ALA A 278 -10.27 10.20 -13.65
N SER A 279 -9.79 9.69 -14.79
CA SER A 279 -9.88 10.37 -16.10
C SER A 279 -11.16 10.03 -16.88
N GLY A 280 -11.84 8.94 -16.52
CA GLY A 280 -12.97 8.39 -17.25
C GLY A 280 -14.27 9.21 -17.13
N PRO A 281 -15.36 8.73 -17.76
CA PRO A 281 -16.68 9.33 -17.65
C PRO A 281 -17.19 9.38 -16.19
N LEU A 282 -18.21 10.21 -15.96
CA LEU A 282 -18.83 10.29 -14.63
C LEU A 282 -19.67 9.04 -14.34
N GLU A 283 -20.33 8.54 -15.38
CA GLU A 283 -21.01 7.25 -15.41
C GLU A 283 -19.99 6.13 -15.15
N ALA A 284 -20.40 5.13 -14.38
CA ALA A 284 -19.57 3.97 -14.10
C ALA A 284 -19.72 2.91 -15.20
N GLY A 285 -18.63 2.25 -15.56
CA GLY A 285 -18.69 1.01 -16.33
C GLY A 285 -19.37 -0.08 -15.52
N LEU A 286 -20.24 -0.87 -16.15
CA LEU A 286 -20.93 -2.00 -15.53
C LEU A 286 -20.18 -3.28 -15.89
N VAL A 287 -19.84 -4.08 -14.88
CA VAL A 287 -19.23 -5.39 -15.09
C VAL A 287 -20.34 -6.38 -15.47
N ASP A 288 -20.47 -6.68 -16.75
CA ASP A 288 -21.46 -7.60 -17.31
C ASP A 288 -20.86 -8.69 -18.22
N GLY A 289 -19.53 -8.73 -18.32
CA GLY A 289 -18.77 -9.65 -19.16
C GLY A 289 -18.61 -9.16 -20.59
N SER A 290 -18.88 -7.88 -20.87
CA SER A 290 -18.69 -7.29 -22.19
C SER A 290 -18.38 -5.80 -22.16
N ILE A 291 -17.41 -5.35 -22.96
CA ILE A 291 -17.03 -3.94 -23.01
C ILE A 291 -18.04 -3.09 -23.82
N ASP A 292 -18.75 -2.21 -23.12
CA ASP A 292 -19.71 -1.25 -23.65
C ASP A 292 -19.06 0.09 -24.11
N GLU A 293 -19.86 1.11 -24.39
CA GLU A 293 -19.38 2.44 -24.81
C GLU A 293 -18.79 3.25 -23.64
N ILE A 294 -19.33 3.13 -22.43
CA ILE A 294 -18.84 3.82 -21.22
C ILE A 294 -17.46 3.28 -20.87
N GLU A 295 -17.28 1.97 -20.92
CA GLU A 295 -16.01 1.31 -20.63
C GLU A 295 -14.96 1.60 -21.70
N LYS A 296 -15.33 1.66 -22.99
CA LYS A 296 -14.43 2.15 -24.05
C LYS A 296 -13.96 3.58 -23.80
N ASN A 297 -14.89 4.48 -23.48
CA ASN A 297 -14.55 5.86 -23.15
C ASN A 297 -13.66 5.95 -21.90
N MET A 298 -13.85 5.05 -20.93
CA MET A 298 -12.99 4.95 -19.74
C MET A 298 -11.57 4.52 -20.10
N VAL A 299 -11.40 3.54 -20.99
CA VAL A 299 -10.09 3.09 -21.50
C VAL A 299 -9.42 4.18 -22.33
N ASP A 300 -10.15 4.79 -23.27
CA ASP A 300 -9.63 5.85 -24.15
C ASP A 300 -9.20 7.11 -23.38
N ALA A 301 -9.84 7.39 -22.24
CA ALA A 301 -9.46 8.49 -21.36
C ALA A 301 -8.10 8.26 -20.66
N GLY A 302 -7.65 7.01 -20.54
CA GLY A 302 -6.37 6.63 -19.97
C GLY A 302 -6.15 7.09 -18.53
N VAL A 303 -4.88 7.19 -18.12
CA VAL A 303 -4.50 7.57 -16.75
C VAL A 303 -3.65 8.83 -16.80
N THR A 304 -4.13 9.92 -16.18
CA THR A 304 -3.45 11.22 -16.23
C THR A 304 -3.18 11.77 -14.83
N GLU A 305 -2.02 12.40 -14.65
CA GLU A 305 -1.67 13.03 -13.38
C GLU A 305 -2.67 14.12 -12.96
N LYS A 306 -3.16 14.90 -13.94
CA LYS A 306 -4.10 16.02 -13.70
C LYS A 306 -5.43 15.55 -13.11
N ALA A 307 -5.97 14.42 -13.56
CA ALA A 307 -7.20 13.88 -13.03
C ALA A 307 -6.98 13.11 -11.71
N GLY A 308 -5.74 12.65 -11.49
CA GLY A 308 -5.36 11.72 -10.45
C GLY A 308 -5.17 10.31 -11.00
N ARG A 309 -4.55 9.43 -10.21
CA ARG A 309 -4.24 8.06 -10.60
C ARG A 309 -4.97 7.08 -9.70
N TRP A 310 -6.29 7.05 -9.81
CA TRP A 310 -7.14 6.16 -9.01
C TRP A 310 -8.15 5.38 -9.87
N ILE A 311 -8.42 4.15 -9.45
CA ILE A 311 -9.47 3.28 -9.98
C ILE A 311 -10.32 2.83 -8.79
N TRP A 312 -11.63 2.90 -8.94
CA TRP A 312 -12.61 2.52 -7.94
C TRP A 312 -13.48 1.39 -8.47
N ILE A 313 -13.50 0.27 -7.76
CA ILE A 313 -14.38 -0.87 -8.02
C ILE A 313 -15.39 -0.92 -6.88
N SER A 314 -16.68 -0.86 -7.19
CA SER A 314 -17.76 -1.07 -6.22
C SER A 314 -18.44 -2.40 -6.50
N THR A 315 -18.31 -3.35 -5.59
CA THR A 315 -18.90 -4.70 -5.77
C THR A 315 -20.42 -4.73 -5.64
N LYS A 316 -21.02 -3.66 -5.08
CA LYS A 316 -22.42 -3.61 -4.63
C LYS A 316 -22.79 -4.69 -3.59
N ARG A 317 -21.79 -5.31 -2.96
CA ARG A 317 -21.90 -6.36 -1.94
C ARG A 317 -21.04 -6.02 -0.72
N ASN A 318 -21.19 -4.79 -0.22
CA ASN A 318 -20.48 -4.24 0.93
C ASN A 318 -18.94 -4.30 0.84
N LEU A 319 -18.39 -4.17 -0.37
CA LEU A 319 -16.96 -4.01 -0.62
C LEU A 319 -16.74 -3.01 -1.74
N ASP A 320 -15.86 -2.04 -1.50
CA ASP A 320 -15.23 -1.26 -2.54
C ASP A 320 -13.71 -1.41 -2.46
N ILE A 321 -13.09 -1.45 -3.64
CA ILE A 321 -11.65 -1.55 -3.82
C ILE A 321 -11.20 -0.27 -4.52
N LEU A 322 -10.34 0.47 -3.85
CA LEU A 322 -9.72 1.66 -4.39
C LEU A 322 -8.24 1.40 -4.63
N THR A 323 -7.79 1.62 -5.85
CA THR A 323 -6.36 1.52 -6.17
C THR A 323 -5.76 2.88 -6.41
N PHE A 324 -4.47 3.03 -6.09
CA PHE A 324 -3.68 4.14 -6.60
C PHE A 324 -2.33 3.72 -7.16
N PHE A 325 -1.83 4.53 -8.09
CA PHE A 325 -0.49 4.43 -8.64
C PHE A 325 0.27 5.74 -8.45
N ASP A 326 1.45 5.69 -7.83
CA ASP A 326 2.33 6.85 -7.64
C ASP A 326 3.74 6.50 -8.10
N TYR A 327 4.39 7.38 -8.87
CA TYR A 327 5.81 7.19 -9.22
C TYR A 327 6.70 7.56 -8.04
N LEU A 328 7.84 6.89 -7.93
CA LEU A 328 8.92 7.26 -7.02
C LEU A 328 9.95 8.12 -7.74
N GLY A 329 10.42 9.17 -7.07
CA GLY A 329 11.39 10.11 -7.63
C GLY A 329 10.81 10.99 -8.74
N GLY A 330 11.64 11.37 -9.71
CA GLY A 330 11.28 12.30 -10.78
C GLY A 330 10.73 11.65 -12.05
N THR A 331 10.33 10.38 -12.00
CA THR A 331 9.85 9.65 -13.19
C THR A 331 8.39 9.97 -13.50
N ASN A 332 8.04 10.02 -14.78
CA ASN A 332 6.68 10.31 -15.23
C ASN A 332 6.37 9.64 -16.58
N GLU A 333 6.73 8.36 -16.70
CA GLU A 333 6.41 7.60 -17.91
C GLU A 333 4.89 7.59 -18.15
N PRO A 334 4.43 7.61 -19.42
CA PRO A 334 3.01 7.58 -19.71
C PRO A 334 2.33 6.35 -19.07
N LEU A 335 1.09 6.55 -18.62
CA LEU A 335 0.27 5.49 -18.03
C LEU A 335 -0.98 5.27 -18.87
N SER A 336 -1.29 4.00 -19.12
CA SER A 336 -2.54 3.55 -19.72
C SER A 336 -3.39 2.79 -18.70
N LEU A 337 -4.71 2.74 -18.94
CA LEU A 337 -5.62 1.92 -18.15
C LEU A 337 -5.56 0.47 -18.65
N VAL A 338 -5.33 -0.48 -17.74
CA VAL A 338 -5.61 -1.89 -17.99
C VAL A 338 -7.06 -2.14 -17.62
N TYR A 339 -7.87 -2.62 -18.57
CA TYR A 339 -9.27 -2.94 -18.34
C TYR A 339 -9.69 -4.15 -19.19
N ALA A 340 -10.34 -5.13 -18.56
CA ALA A 340 -11.08 -6.17 -19.23
C ALA A 340 -12.35 -6.50 -18.45
N ASP A 341 -13.42 -6.75 -19.20
CA ASP A 341 -14.68 -7.29 -18.73
C ASP A 341 -15.10 -8.38 -19.72
N ASP A 342 -14.64 -9.61 -19.46
CA ASP A 342 -14.84 -10.75 -20.36
C ASP A 342 -14.93 -12.05 -19.54
N GLN A 343 -16.06 -12.73 -19.61
CA GLN A 343 -16.31 -13.96 -18.86
C GLN A 343 -15.59 -15.19 -19.44
N ASP A 344 -15.20 -15.14 -20.72
CA ASP A 344 -14.74 -16.28 -21.51
C ASP A 344 -13.21 -16.25 -21.73
N VAL A 345 -12.55 -15.16 -21.34
CA VAL A 345 -11.10 -15.03 -21.47
C VAL A 345 -10.38 -15.97 -20.51
N VAL A 346 -9.29 -16.59 -21.01
CA VAL A 346 -8.38 -17.38 -20.19
C VAL A 346 -7.00 -16.73 -20.23
N ASP A 347 -6.53 -16.22 -19.09
CA ASP A 347 -5.28 -15.47 -18.98
C ASP A 347 -4.41 -15.97 -17.82
N LEU A 348 -3.73 -17.09 -18.10
CA LEU A 348 -2.92 -17.80 -17.13
C LEU A 348 -1.72 -16.97 -16.60
N PRO A 349 -1.32 -17.20 -15.34
CA PRO A 349 -1.95 -18.08 -14.37
C PRO A 349 -3.13 -17.37 -13.68
N GLU A 350 -4.26 -18.04 -13.59
CA GLU A 350 -5.47 -17.58 -12.88
C GLU A 350 -6.09 -18.80 -12.20
N ARG A 351 -6.75 -18.60 -11.05
CA ARG A 351 -7.46 -19.69 -10.35
C ARG A 351 -8.88 -19.82 -10.89
N PHE A 352 -9.48 -18.70 -11.28
CA PHE A 352 -10.84 -18.61 -11.79
C PHE A 352 -10.79 -18.02 -13.21
N PRO A 353 -11.26 -18.74 -14.24
CA PRO A 353 -11.34 -18.21 -15.60
C PRO A 353 -12.27 -16.99 -15.70
N GLY A 354 -11.98 -16.12 -16.67
CA GLY A 354 -12.67 -14.86 -16.88
C GLY A 354 -11.97 -13.69 -16.18
N GLN A 355 -12.27 -12.48 -16.64
CA GLN A 355 -11.80 -11.22 -16.07
C GLN A 355 -13.01 -10.33 -15.84
N LEU A 356 -13.58 -10.39 -14.64
CA LEU A 356 -14.89 -9.80 -14.32
C LEU A 356 -14.86 -8.94 -13.04
N PRO A 357 -14.23 -7.75 -13.06
CA PRO A 357 -13.35 -7.23 -14.10
C PRO A 357 -11.86 -7.44 -13.77
N ASN A 358 -10.98 -7.27 -14.76
CA ASN A 358 -9.55 -7.05 -14.53
C ASN A 358 -9.22 -5.57 -14.74
N VAL A 359 -8.66 -4.90 -13.72
CA VAL A 359 -8.39 -3.46 -13.76
C VAL A 359 -7.03 -3.08 -13.18
N GLY A 360 -6.35 -2.13 -13.79
CA GLY A 360 -5.03 -1.69 -13.31
C GLY A 360 -4.37 -0.64 -14.17
N TYR A 361 -3.05 -0.60 -14.11
CA TYR A 361 -2.22 0.42 -14.75
C TYR A 361 -1.18 -0.25 -15.65
N SER A 362 -0.96 0.31 -16.83
CA SER A 362 0.16 -0.03 -17.71
C SER A 362 1.12 1.15 -17.73
N ILE A 363 2.38 0.89 -17.39
CA ILE A 363 3.48 1.83 -17.62
C ILE A 363 3.92 1.64 -19.06
N ASP A 364 3.80 2.69 -19.85
CA ASP A 364 4.13 2.67 -21.27
C ASP A 364 5.55 3.21 -21.44
N ASN A 365 6.46 2.29 -21.75
CA ASN A 365 7.92 2.43 -21.83
C ASN A 365 8.63 2.42 -20.48
N PHE A 366 9.88 1.93 -20.52
CA PHE A 366 10.82 2.03 -19.42
C PHE A 366 11.73 3.25 -19.62
N PRO A 367 12.10 3.96 -18.53
CA PRO A 367 13.06 5.05 -18.62
C PRO A 367 14.42 4.54 -19.10
N GLU A 368 15.04 5.27 -20.04
CA GLU A 368 16.31 4.88 -20.68
C GLU A 368 17.48 4.77 -19.67
N SER A 369 17.43 5.54 -18.58
CA SER A 369 18.47 5.56 -17.54
C SER A 369 17.91 5.96 -16.18
N GLY A 370 18.75 5.87 -15.14
CA GLY A 370 18.42 6.35 -13.80
C GLY A 370 17.48 5.44 -12.99
N PHE A 371 17.13 5.91 -11.79
CA PHE A 371 16.23 5.20 -10.89
C PHE A 371 14.82 5.11 -11.47
N PHE A 372 14.19 3.94 -11.33
CA PHE A 372 12.79 3.74 -11.68
C PHE A 372 12.10 3.02 -10.53
N GLY A 373 10.98 3.57 -10.07
CA GLY A 373 10.21 2.97 -9.00
C GLY A 373 8.81 3.53 -8.96
N PHE A 374 7.91 2.78 -8.35
CA PHE A 374 6.52 3.17 -8.19
C PHE A 374 5.92 2.50 -6.97
N VAL A 375 4.79 3.04 -6.52
CA VAL A 375 3.95 2.52 -5.46
C VAL A 375 2.59 2.18 -6.05
N PHE A 376 2.17 0.93 -5.88
CA PHE A 376 0.82 0.48 -6.20
C PHE A 376 0.10 0.11 -4.91
N SER A 377 -1.02 0.78 -4.62
CA SER A 377 -1.75 0.62 -3.36
C SER A 377 -3.18 0.16 -3.59
N PHE A 378 -3.66 -0.66 -2.66
CA PHE A 378 -5.03 -1.15 -2.56
C PHE A 378 -5.61 -0.68 -1.25
N PHE A 379 -6.85 -0.20 -1.28
CA PHE A 379 -7.60 0.13 -0.08
C PHE A 379 -8.97 -0.55 -0.15
N PHE A 380 -9.36 -1.18 0.95
CA PHE A 380 -10.64 -1.87 1.11
C PHE A 380 -11.58 -1.04 1.97
N SER A 381 -12.79 -0.81 1.49
CA SER A 381 -13.85 -0.10 2.23
C SER A 381 -15.16 -0.87 2.24
N ASN A 382 -15.93 -0.71 3.31
CA ASN A 382 -17.24 -1.35 3.47
C ASN A 382 -18.32 -0.51 2.78
N GLY A 383 -18.54 -0.75 1.48
CA GLY A 383 -19.70 -0.24 0.74
C GLY A 383 -19.98 1.26 0.89
N TYR A 384 -19.07 2.12 0.45
CA TYR A 384 -19.21 3.57 0.49
C TYR A 384 -20.37 4.06 -0.39
N ASP A 385 -21.42 4.56 0.28
CA ASP A 385 -22.55 5.22 -0.37
C ASP A 385 -22.24 6.70 -0.62
N GLY A 386 -21.63 6.99 -1.78
CA GLY A 386 -21.27 8.35 -2.16
C GLY A 386 -20.47 8.41 -3.46
N ASP A 387 -19.98 9.62 -3.78
CA ASP A 387 -19.12 9.83 -4.95
C ASP A 387 -17.66 9.44 -4.62
N PRO A 388 -17.08 8.40 -5.28
CA PRO A 388 -15.71 7.97 -5.04
C PRO A 388 -14.67 9.08 -5.11
N ARG A 389 -14.91 10.15 -5.88
CA ARG A 389 -14.01 11.31 -5.95
C ARG A 389 -13.83 12.01 -4.61
N LEU A 390 -14.87 12.06 -3.78
CA LEU A 390 -14.80 12.62 -2.44
C LEU A 390 -14.05 11.67 -1.51
N PHE A 391 -14.31 10.37 -1.64
CA PHE A 391 -13.62 9.33 -0.87
C PHE A 391 -12.11 9.34 -1.14
N THR A 392 -11.69 9.35 -2.41
CA THR A 392 -10.27 9.33 -2.79
C THR A 392 -9.52 10.54 -2.25
N GLN A 393 -10.14 11.73 -2.30
CA GLN A 393 -9.60 12.94 -1.69
C GLN A 393 -9.56 12.86 -0.17
N GLN A 394 -10.57 12.26 0.47
CA GLN A 394 -10.61 12.11 1.92
C GLN A 394 -9.54 11.15 2.42
N LEU A 395 -9.34 10.02 1.75
CA LEU A 395 -8.35 9.02 2.12
C LEU A 395 -6.92 9.58 2.04
N ARG A 396 -6.59 10.35 0.99
CA ARG A 396 -5.25 10.91 0.79
C ARG A 396 -4.89 12.13 1.65
N VAL A 397 -5.87 12.81 2.23
CA VAL A 397 -5.61 13.94 3.13
C VAL A 397 -5.41 13.41 4.54
N LEU A 398 -4.15 13.41 5.00
CA LEU A 398 -3.81 13.05 6.37
C LEU A 398 -4.16 14.20 7.34
N PRO A 399 -4.47 13.91 8.61
CA PRO A 399 -4.59 14.91 9.65
C PRO A 399 -3.31 15.74 9.82
N ASP A 400 -3.46 17.01 10.18
CA ASP A 400 -2.32 17.87 10.50
C ASP A 400 -1.72 17.43 11.84
N VAL A 401 -0.39 17.27 11.88
CA VAL A 401 0.34 16.90 13.09
C VAL A 401 1.29 18.02 13.49
N VAL A 402 1.24 18.39 14.77
CA VAL A 402 2.18 19.35 15.37
C VAL A 402 2.86 18.69 16.55
N VAL A 403 4.20 18.65 16.51
CA VAL A 403 5.03 18.18 17.63
C VAL A 403 5.25 19.34 18.60
N ASN A 404 4.85 19.16 19.85
CA ASN A 404 4.95 20.15 20.91
C ASN A 404 5.94 19.68 21.98
N GLN A 405 6.72 20.63 22.50
CA GLN A 405 7.59 20.39 23.65
C GLN A 405 6.75 20.29 24.93
N ILE A 406 7.10 19.35 25.81
CA ILE A 406 6.44 19.14 27.11
C ILE A 406 7.24 19.77 28.25
#